data_AF-A0A6M0BDD6-F1
#
_entry.id   AF-A0A6M0BDD6-F1
#
_cell.length_a   1.000
_cell.length_b   1.000
_cell.length_c   1.000
_cell.angle_alpha   90.00
_cell.angle_beta   90.00
_cell.angle_gamma   90.00
#
_symmetry.space_group_name_H-M   'P 1'
#
loop_
_entity.id
_entity.type
_entity.pdbx_description
1 polymer ?
#
loop_
_entity_poly.entity_id
_entity_poly.type
_entity_poly.pdbx_seq_one_letter_code
_entity_poly.pdbx_strand_id
1 'polypeptide(L)'
;MALIPIRKAVELTGLSANTLRKYADNGTLKCERTPGGTRLFDSTDLLRFGKAPRSNRPRCYTVCYCRVSSTKQRDDLARQVAYLHSLFPEAEIIKDIGSGLNYKRKGLRTILERIVCGDKLTIVVACRDRLTRFGFELIEYLVSLNGGKILVLDQPQSCPESELTADLLSGDETLE
;
A
#
# COMPACT_ATOMS: atom_id res chain seq x y z
N MET A 1 -26.60 -14.54 0.67
CA MET A 1 -25.55 -15.53 0.99
C MET A 1 -25.55 -16.56 -0.13
N ALA A 2 -24.48 -16.63 -0.91
CA ALA A 2 -24.38 -17.59 -2.00
C ALA A 2 -23.40 -18.69 -1.59
N LEU A 3 -23.92 -19.91 -1.44
CA LEU A 3 -23.14 -21.09 -1.15
C LEU A 3 -22.52 -21.63 -2.44
N ILE A 4 -21.20 -21.71 -2.49
CA ILE A 4 -20.46 -22.09 -3.69
C ILE A 4 -19.61 -23.35 -3.48
N PRO A 5 -19.48 -24.21 -4.50
CA PRO A 5 -18.67 -25.41 -4.42
C PRO A 5 -17.18 -25.07 -4.39
N ILE A 6 -16.38 -26.00 -3.86
CA ILE A 6 -14.94 -25.82 -3.65
C ILE A 6 -14.19 -25.36 -4.92
N ARG A 7 -14.58 -25.84 -6.11
CA ARG A 7 -13.96 -25.45 -7.38
C ARG A 7 -14.08 -23.95 -7.63
N LYS A 8 -15.28 -23.39 -7.43
CA LYS A 8 -15.54 -21.96 -7.58
C LYS A 8 -14.89 -21.15 -6.46
N ALA A 9 -14.76 -21.72 -5.27
CA ALA A 9 -14.03 -21.11 -4.16
C ALA A 9 -12.53 -20.98 -4.44
N VAL A 10 -11.92 -21.99 -5.07
CA VAL A 10 -10.52 -21.94 -5.53
C VAL A 10 -10.32 -20.84 -6.57
N GLU A 11 -11.22 -20.75 -7.56
CA GLU A 11 -11.17 -19.70 -8.60
C GLU A 11 -11.30 -18.29 -8.00
N LEU A 12 -12.17 -18.11 -7.00
CA LEU A 12 -12.39 -16.81 -6.37
C LEU A 12 -11.30 -16.38 -5.40
N THR A 13 -10.64 -17.33 -4.73
CA THR A 13 -9.66 -17.03 -3.67
C THR A 13 -8.21 -17.21 -4.11
N GLY A 14 -7.96 -17.93 -5.20
CA GLY A 14 -6.61 -18.34 -5.62
C GLY A 14 -5.93 -19.33 -4.66
N LEU A 15 -6.62 -19.80 -3.62
CA LEU A 15 -6.10 -20.77 -2.65
C LEU A 15 -6.34 -22.20 -3.13
N SER A 16 -5.44 -23.13 -2.79
CA SER A 16 -5.63 -24.54 -3.13
C SER A 16 -6.82 -25.15 -2.38
N ALA A 17 -7.46 -26.15 -3.00
CA ALA A 17 -8.60 -26.86 -2.40
C ALA A 17 -8.26 -27.44 -1.02
N ASN A 18 -7.03 -27.88 -0.78
CA ASN A 18 -6.59 -28.40 0.51
C ASN A 18 -6.54 -27.32 1.60
N THR A 19 -6.11 -26.11 1.26
CA THR A 19 -6.09 -24.97 2.19
C THR A 19 -7.52 -24.58 2.60
N LEU A 20 -8.44 -24.53 1.64
CA LEU A 20 -9.85 -24.23 1.91
C LEU A 20 -10.52 -25.29 2.80
N ARG A 21 -10.18 -26.58 2.60
CA ARG A 21 -10.66 -27.66 3.48
C ARG A 21 -10.13 -27.51 4.91
N LYS A 22 -8.83 -27.23 5.07
CA LYS A 22 -8.22 -26.98 6.39
C LYS A 22 -8.87 -25.80 7.11
N TYR A 23 -9.17 -24.71 6.40
CA TYR A 23 -9.84 -23.55 6.99
C TYR A 23 -11.28 -23.82 7.37
N ALA A 24 -11.99 -24.67 6.62
CA ALA A 24 -13.30 -25.17 7.03
C ALA A 24 -13.21 -26.08 8.27
N ASP A 25 -12.22 -26.98 8.33
CA ASP A 25 -12.02 -27.90 9.46
C ASP A 25 -11.66 -27.14 10.75
N ASN A 26 -10.89 -26.06 10.63
CA ASN A 26 -10.51 -25.18 11.74
C ASN A 26 -11.59 -24.13 12.09
N GLY A 27 -12.76 -24.14 11.43
CA GLY A 27 -13.86 -23.20 11.68
C GLY A 27 -13.60 -21.76 11.23
N THR A 28 -12.50 -21.52 10.51
CA THR A 28 -12.12 -20.21 9.96
C THR A 28 -12.98 -19.80 8.77
N LEU A 29 -13.47 -20.78 8.00
CA LEU A 29 -14.44 -20.59 6.93
C LEU A 29 -15.76 -21.26 7.29
N LYS A 30 -16.88 -20.56 7.15
CA LYS A 30 -18.19 -21.20 7.24
C LYS A 30 -18.39 -22.10 6.03
N CYS A 31 -18.68 -23.36 6.30
CA CYS A 31 -19.06 -24.33 5.29
C CYS A 31 -20.34 -25.06 5.70
N GLU A 32 -21.18 -25.34 4.71
CA GLU A 32 -22.33 -26.21 4.85
C GLU A 32 -22.09 -27.50 4.08
N ARG A 33 -22.58 -28.61 4.62
CA ARG A 33 -22.51 -29.91 3.94
C ARG A 33 -23.86 -30.20 3.32
N THR A 34 -23.88 -30.51 2.03
CA THR A 34 -25.07 -31.06 1.41
C THR A 34 -25.31 -32.50 1.88
N PRO A 35 -26.54 -33.04 1.74
CA PRO A 35 -26.82 -34.44 2.04
C PRO A 35 -25.90 -35.43 1.30
N GLY A 36 -25.37 -35.05 0.14
CA GLY A 36 -24.38 -35.81 -0.63
C GLY A 36 -22.92 -35.67 -0.15
N GLY A 37 -22.67 -35.02 0.98
CA GLY A 37 -21.33 -34.89 1.58
C GLY A 37 -20.43 -33.81 0.97
N THR A 38 -20.92 -33.06 -0.04
CA THR A 38 -20.16 -31.97 -0.65
C THR A 38 -20.14 -30.75 0.25
N ARG A 39 -18.95 -30.17 0.45
CA ARG A 39 -18.78 -28.90 1.19
C ARG A 39 -19.08 -27.71 0.28
N LEU A 40 -20.01 -26.88 0.71
CA LEU A 40 -20.31 -25.59 0.12
C LEU A 40 -19.78 -24.48 1.03
N PHE A 41 -19.21 -23.44 0.44
CA PHE A 41 -18.56 -22.34 1.14
C PHE A 41 -19.34 -21.06 0.92
N ASP A 42 -19.44 -20.20 1.94
CA ASP A 42 -20.07 -18.89 1.79
C ASP A 42 -19.17 -17.96 0.97
N SER A 43 -19.70 -17.40 -0.12
CA SER A 43 -18.99 -16.45 -0.97
C SER A 43 -18.52 -15.20 -0.21
N THR A 44 -19.24 -14.76 0.82
CA THR A 44 -18.91 -13.55 1.59
C THR A 44 -17.69 -13.77 2.49
N ASP A 45 -17.59 -14.93 3.14
CA ASP A 45 -16.41 -15.31 3.91
C ASP A 45 -15.21 -15.54 2.98
N LEU A 46 -15.40 -16.19 1.84
CA LEU A 46 -14.32 -16.42 0.87
C LEU A 46 -13.70 -15.13 0.33
N LEU A 47 -14.51 -14.08 0.09
CA LEU A 47 -14.01 -12.76 -0.32
C LEU A 47 -13.07 -12.14 0.73
N ARG A 48 -13.29 -12.41 2.02
CA ARG A 48 -12.39 -11.96 3.10
C ARG A 48 -11.03 -12.65 3.05
N PHE A 49 -10.96 -13.89 2.56
CA PHE A 49 -9.72 -14.65 2.46
C PHE A 49 -9.03 -14.54 1.09
N GLY A 50 -9.79 -14.28 0.02
CA GLY A 50 -9.28 -14.26 -1.35
C GLY A 50 -8.31 -13.14 -1.69
N LYS A 51 -8.12 -12.18 -0.79
CA LYS A 51 -7.11 -11.11 -0.90
C LYS A 51 -6.44 -10.76 0.44
N ALA A 52 -6.53 -11.63 1.44
CA ALA A 52 -5.85 -11.38 2.71
C ALA A 52 -4.37 -11.77 2.59
N PRO A 53 -3.40 -10.84 2.70
CA PRO A 53 -2.01 -11.21 2.87
C PRO A 53 -1.86 -12.11 4.10
N ARG A 54 -1.08 -13.17 3.95
CA ARG A 54 -0.74 -14.16 4.99
C ARG A 54 -0.25 -13.47 6.27
N SER A 55 -1.12 -13.36 7.29
CA SER A 55 -0.80 -13.32 8.74
C SER A 55 -1.91 -12.57 9.47
N ASN A 56 -2.55 -13.22 10.44
CA ASN A 56 -3.61 -12.67 11.31
C ASN A 56 -3.07 -11.66 12.36
N ARG A 57 -2.26 -10.70 11.92
CA ARG A 57 -1.95 -9.46 12.64
C ARG A 57 -2.00 -8.35 11.60
N PRO A 58 -2.65 -7.21 11.86
CA PRO A 58 -2.38 -6.02 11.05
C PRO A 58 -0.88 -5.77 11.19
N ARG A 59 -0.12 -6.09 10.16
CA ARG A 59 1.30 -5.80 10.15
C ARG A 59 1.37 -4.29 10.01
N CYS A 60 1.54 -3.62 11.14
CA CYS A 60 1.83 -2.20 11.16
C CYS A 60 3.21 -2.04 10.53
N TYR A 61 3.24 -1.59 9.29
CA TYR A 61 4.48 -1.31 8.60
C TYR A 61 4.74 0.19 8.68
N THR A 62 5.91 0.56 9.18
CA THR A 62 6.39 1.93 9.10
C THR A 62 7.21 2.04 7.82
N VAL A 63 6.83 2.96 6.94
CA VAL A 63 7.47 3.17 5.65
C VAL A 63 7.98 4.60 5.59
N CYS A 64 9.29 4.77 5.47
CA CYS A 64 9.91 6.05 5.22
C CYS A 64 9.98 6.30 3.71
N TYR A 65 9.24 7.30 3.24
CA TYR A 65 9.20 7.64 1.82
C TYR A 65 10.09 8.86 1.53
N CYS A 66 11.13 8.65 0.72
CA CYS A 66 12.06 9.68 0.28
C CYS A 66 11.91 9.94 -1.22
N ARG A 67 12.01 11.21 -1.62
CA ARG A 67 11.94 11.58 -3.03
C ARG A 67 12.86 12.74 -3.36
N VAL A 68 13.51 12.68 -4.52
CA VAL A 68 14.17 13.83 -5.15
C VAL A 68 13.62 14.06 -6.56
N SER A 69 13.63 15.29 -7.07
CA SER A 69 13.08 15.60 -8.40
C SER A 69 14.01 15.13 -9.52
N SER A 70 15.32 15.19 -9.30
CA SER A 70 16.34 14.85 -10.30
C SER A 70 17.34 13.81 -9.80
N THR A 71 17.88 13.02 -10.72
CA THR A 71 19.00 12.10 -10.46
C THR A 71 20.26 12.85 -10.01
N LYS A 72 20.41 14.13 -10.34
CA LYS A 72 21.51 14.98 -9.88
C LYS A 72 21.50 15.20 -8.36
N GLN A 73 20.35 15.04 -7.70
CA GLN A 73 20.18 15.18 -6.25
C GLN A 73 20.30 13.83 -5.51
N ARG A 74 20.99 12.84 -6.10
CA ARG A 74 21.11 11.51 -5.50
C ARG A 74 21.82 11.52 -4.14
N ASP A 75 22.76 12.42 -3.94
CA ASP A 75 23.46 12.57 -2.66
C ASP A 75 22.55 13.17 -1.59
N ASP A 76 21.65 14.09 -1.97
CA ASP A 76 20.60 14.59 -1.08
C ASP A 76 19.63 13.48 -0.67
N LEU A 77 19.24 12.62 -1.62
CA LEU A 77 18.41 11.46 -1.33
C LEU A 77 19.08 10.53 -0.32
N ALA A 78 20.38 10.28 -0.46
CA ALA A 78 21.14 9.45 0.48
C ALA A 78 21.18 10.07 1.88
N ARG A 79 21.37 11.39 1.98
CA ARG A 79 21.31 12.13 3.26
C ARG A 79 19.94 12.04 3.91
N GLN A 80 18.87 12.23 3.14
CA GLN A 80 17.50 12.11 3.64
C GLN A 80 17.20 10.69 4.15
N VAL A 81 17.64 9.68 3.40
CA VAL A 81 17.49 8.28 3.80
C VAL A 81 18.23 8.01 5.12
N ALA A 82 19.49 8.45 5.24
CA ALA A 82 20.27 8.26 6.47
C ALA A 82 19.61 8.96 7.67
N TYR A 83 19.08 10.18 7.47
CA TYR A 83 18.35 10.91 8.50
C TYR A 83 17.09 10.17 8.94
N LEU A 84 16.24 9.73 8.00
CA LEU A 84 15.02 8.99 8.34
C LEU A 84 15.34 7.65 9.01
N HIS A 85 16.38 6.95 8.55
CA HIS A 85 16.84 5.70 9.17
C HIS A 85 17.34 5.92 10.60
N SER A 86 17.95 7.08 10.89
CA SER A 86 18.39 7.41 12.25
C SER A 86 17.21 7.62 13.22
N LEU A 87 16.09 8.15 12.72
CA LEU A 87 14.87 8.36 13.51
C LEU A 87 14.02 7.08 13.63
N PHE A 88 13.97 6.31 12.54
CA PHE A 88 13.16 5.11 12.40
C PHE A 88 13.99 3.95 11.86
N PRO A 89 14.82 3.30 12.72
CA PRO A 89 15.73 2.22 12.28
C PRO A 89 15.00 0.97 11.79
N GLU A 90 13.78 0.70 12.29
CA GLU A 90 12.95 -0.44 11.90
C GLU A 90 12.01 -0.14 10.72
N ALA A 91 12.06 1.07 10.15
CA ALA A 91 11.18 1.46 9.07
C ALA A 91 11.73 1.02 7.70
N GLU A 92 10.82 0.61 6.81
CA GLU A 92 11.15 0.29 5.44
C GLU A 92 11.37 1.59 4.64
N ILE A 93 12.50 1.70 3.97
CA ILE A 93 12.81 2.88 3.16
C ILE A 93 12.38 2.65 1.72
N ILE A 94 11.44 3.46 1.25
CA ILE A 94 11.04 3.54 -0.16
C ILE A 94 11.57 4.86 -0.72
N LYS A 95 12.23 4.78 -1.88
CA LYS A 95 12.82 5.93 -2.54
C LYS A 95 12.35 6.05 -3.98
N ASP A 96 12.06 7.27 -4.41
CA ASP A 96 11.74 7.59 -5.79
C ASP A 96 12.56 8.78 -6.30
N ILE A 97 12.82 8.79 -7.61
CA ILE A 97 13.42 9.91 -8.31
C ILE A 97 12.43 10.35 -9.38
N GLY A 98 12.01 11.62 -9.32
CA GLY A 98 11.10 12.22 -10.29
C GLY A 98 10.18 13.29 -9.69
N SER A 99 9.43 13.93 -10.59
CA SER A 99 8.47 14.98 -10.26
C SER A 99 7.46 14.55 -9.19
N GLY A 100 7.04 15.52 -8.37
CA GLY A 100 5.97 15.35 -7.39
C GLY A 100 4.57 15.11 -8.01
N LEU A 101 4.41 15.35 -9.31
CA LEU A 101 3.19 15.14 -10.10
C LEU A 101 3.11 13.75 -10.75
N ASN A 102 4.21 13.00 -10.79
CA ASN A 102 4.24 11.71 -11.44
C ASN A 102 3.69 10.59 -10.55
N TYR A 103 2.41 10.22 -10.71
CA TYR A 103 1.81 9.11 -9.96
C TYR A 103 2.26 7.71 -10.40
N LYS A 104 2.98 7.58 -11.53
CA LYS A 104 3.46 6.29 -12.06
C LYS A 104 4.78 5.83 -11.42
N ARG A 105 5.34 6.60 -10.47
CA ARG A 105 6.57 6.27 -9.74
C ARG A 105 6.43 4.92 -9.02
N LYS A 106 7.52 4.14 -9.04
CA LYS A 106 7.51 2.75 -8.54
C LYS A 106 7.25 2.71 -7.05
N GLY A 107 7.91 3.55 -6.26
CA GLY A 107 7.74 3.58 -4.81
C GLY A 107 6.32 3.97 -4.40
N LEU A 108 5.76 5.04 -4.99
CA LEU A 108 4.38 5.43 -4.74
C LEU A 108 3.39 4.30 -5.12
N ARG A 109 3.57 3.64 -6.27
CA ARG A 109 2.73 2.51 -6.67
C ARG A 109 2.78 1.36 -5.67
N THR A 110 3.97 1.01 -5.18
CA THR A 110 4.10 -0.03 -4.15
C THR A 110 3.36 0.33 -2.86
N ILE A 111 3.38 1.59 -2.44
CA ILE A 111 2.60 2.06 -1.30
C ILE A 111 1.10 1.89 -1.57
N LEU A 112 0.62 2.34 -2.72
CA LEU A 112 -0.80 2.25 -3.09
C LEU A 112 -1.27 0.78 -3.17
N GLU A 113 -0.48 -0.10 -3.78
CA GLU A 113 -0.78 -1.53 -3.86
C GLU A 113 -0.91 -2.16 -2.47
N ARG A 114 -0.04 -1.79 -1.52
CA ARG A 114 -0.13 -2.26 -0.13
C ARG A 114 -1.36 -1.72 0.60
N ILE A 115 -1.73 -0.47 0.36
CA ILE A 115 -3.00 0.09 0.88
C ILE A 115 -4.17 -0.72 0.32
N VAL A 116 -4.20 -1.02 -0.98
CA VAL A 116 -5.28 -1.84 -1.57
C VAL A 116 -5.31 -3.27 -1.02
N CYS A 117 -4.14 -3.82 -0.64
CA CYS A 117 -4.04 -5.13 0.00
C CYS A 117 -4.55 -5.16 1.46
N GLY A 118 -4.90 -4.02 2.07
CA GLY A 118 -5.37 -3.96 3.45
C GLY A 118 -4.25 -3.83 4.50
N ASP A 119 -3.01 -3.53 4.09
CA ASP A 119 -1.92 -3.34 5.04
C ASP A 119 -2.10 -2.02 5.82
N LYS A 120 -1.80 -2.07 7.12
CA LYS A 120 -1.80 -0.88 7.99
C LYS A 120 -0.45 -0.18 7.89
N LEU A 121 -0.39 0.87 7.07
CA LEU A 121 0.84 1.60 6.79
C LEU A 121 0.94 2.89 7.62
N THR A 122 2.09 3.09 8.25
CA THR A 122 2.50 4.38 8.80
C THR A 122 3.54 4.98 7.86
N ILE A 123 3.15 5.94 7.04
CA ILE A 123 4.03 6.55 6.05
C ILE A 123 4.70 7.77 6.66
N VAL A 124 6.02 7.79 6.74
CA VAL A 124 6.80 8.94 7.20
C VAL A 124 7.38 9.66 6.00
N VAL A 125 7.10 10.96 5.89
CA VAL A 125 7.62 11.84 4.84
C VAL A 125 8.26 13.08 5.44
N ALA A 126 9.31 13.58 4.78
CA ALA A 126 9.98 14.81 5.21
C ALA A 126 9.09 16.04 5.04
N CYS A 127 8.36 16.14 3.93
CA CYS A 127 7.32 17.16 3.71
C CYS A 127 6.18 16.65 2.83
N ARG A 128 5.02 17.33 2.85
CA ARG A 128 3.80 16.94 2.11
C ARG A 128 4.08 16.75 0.62
N ASP A 129 4.80 17.71 0.04
CA ASP A 129 5.21 17.72 -1.37
C ASP A 129 6.13 16.57 -1.79
N ARG A 130 6.83 15.94 -0.83
CA ARG A 130 7.68 14.79 -1.13
C ARG A 130 6.84 13.58 -1.48
N LEU A 131 5.68 13.42 -0.85
CA LEU A 131 4.70 12.39 -1.20
C LEU A 131 4.09 12.70 -2.56
N THR A 132 3.32 13.78 -2.66
CA THR A 132 2.67 14.24 -3.89
C THR A 132 2.44 15.75 -3.82
N ARG A 133 2.44 16.43 -4.97
CA ARG A 133 2.09 17.87 -5.04
C ARG A 133 0.59 18.10 -4.86
N PHE A 134 -0.20 17.25 -5.48
CA PHE A 134 -1.65 17.25 -5.38
C PHE A 134 -2.14 15.90 -4.84
N GLY A 135 -3.39 15.83 -4.36
CA GLY A 135 -3.97 14.58 -3.89
C GLY A 135 -3.34 14.00 -2.62
N PHE A 136 -2.63 14.80 -1.82
CA PHE A 136 -2.15 14.36 -0.50
C PHE A 136 -3.31 13.88 0.36
N GLU A 137 -4.40 14.66 0.43
CA GLU A 137 -5.61 14.33 1.19
C GLU A 137 -6.27 13.04 0.70
N LEU A 138 -6.22 12.77 -0.61
CA LEU A 138 -6.73 11.52 -1.19
C LEU A 138 -5.93 10.32 -0.67
N ILE A 139 -4.59 10.42 -0.69
CA ILE A 139 -3.73 9.34 -0.18
C ILE A 139 -3.90 9.18 1.33
N GLU A 140 -3.99 10.29 2.07
CA GLU A 140 -4.26 10.30 3.50
C GLU A 140 -5.57 9.58 3.83
N TYR A 141 -6.64 9.89 3.09
CA TYR A 141 -7.92 9.19 3.20
C TYR A 141 -7.79 7.69 2.94
N LEU A 142 -7.14 7.28 1.84
CA LEU A 142 -6.92 5.87 1.51
C LEU A 142 -6.13 5.13 2.60
N VAL A 143 -5.10 5.76 3.16
CA VAL A 143 -4.31 5.21 4.27
C VAL A 143 -5.18 5.08 5.54
N SER A 144 -6.02 6.07 5.82
CA SER A 144 -6.90 6.08 6.98
C SER A 144 -7.97 4.98 6.94
N LEU A 145 -8.43 4.58 5.75
CA LEU A 145 -9.41 3.49 5.58
C LEU A 145 -8.89 2.16 6.13
N ASN A 146 -7.57 1.96 6.08
CA ASN A 146 -6.90 0.78 6.63
C ASN A 146 -6.41 0.98 8.08
N GLY A 147 -6.75 2.12 8.71
CA GLY A 147 -6.26 2.51 10.03
C GLY A 147 -4.78 2.86 10.07
N GLY A 148 -4.18 3.19 8.92
CA GLY A 148 -2.84 3.74 8.79
C GLY A 148 -2.80 5.24 9.07
N LYS A 149 -1.60 5.84 9.01
CA LYS A 149 -1.42 7.30 9.16
C LYS A 149 -0.23 7.81 8.35
N ILE A 150 -0.27 9.08 7.97
CA ILE A 150 0.86 9.76 7.33
C ILE A 150 1.47 10.73 8.36
N LEU A 151 2.77 10.60 8.63
CA LEU A 151 3.55 11.45 9.50
C LEU A 151 4.42 12.35 8.64
N VAL A 152 4.20 13.66 8.76
CA VAL A 152 4.99 14.69 8.07
C VAL A 152 5.96 15.29 9.10
N LEU A 153 7.26 15.21 8.83
CA LEU A 153 8.30 15.78 9.71
C LEU A 153 8.48 17.30 9.53
N ASP A 154 7.82 17.86 8.51
CA ASP A 154 7.76 19.27 8.15
C ASP A 154 9.14 19.96 8.12
N GLN A 155 10.05 19.37 7.33
CA GLN A 155 11.38 19.94 7.13
C GLN A 155 11.38 20.93 5.96
N PRO A 156 11.49 22.24 6.21
CA PRO A 156 11.46 23.26 5.14
C PRO A 156 12.62 23.13 4.16
N GLN A 157 13.78 22.63 4.61
CA GLN A 157 14.94 22.36 3.76
C GLN A 157 14.69 21.25 2.73
N SER A 158 13.65 20.44 2.92
CA SER A 158 13.32 19.33 2.03
C SER A 158 12.42 19.75 0.88
N CYS A 159 11.89 20.99 0.82
CA CYS A 159 10.98 21.41 -0.26
C CYS A 159 11.52 22.68 -0.96
N PRO A 160 12.43 22.54 -1.96
CA PRO A 160 12.94 23.69 -2.70
C PRO A 160 11.84 24.31 -3.59
N GLU A 161 11.72 25.65 -3.55
CA GLU A 161 10.82 26.42 -4.44
C GLU A 161 11.12 26.20 -5.92
N SER A 162 12.38 25.95 -6.27
CA SER A 162 12.79 25.61 -7.63
C SER A 162 12.22 24.28 -8.14
N GLU A 163 11.94 23.32 -7.25
CA GLU A 163 11.25 22.08 -7.65
C GLU A 163 9.75 22.32 -7.86
N LEU A 164 9.15 23.29 -7.16
CA LEU A 164 7.74 23.66 -7.33
C LEU A 164 7.51 24.28 -8.70
N THR A 165 8.35 25.23 -9.11
CA THR A 165 8.24 25.87 -10.43
C THR A 165 8.50 24.90 -11.57
N ALA A 166 9.50 24.03 -11.44
CA ALA A 166 9.78 22.99 -12.43
C ALA A 166 8.60 21.99 -12.58
N ASP A 167 7.98 21.60 -11.47
CA ASP A 167 6.82 20.70 -11.51
C ASP A 167 5.62 21.38 -12.20
N LEU A 168 5.34 22.66 -11.91
CA LEU A 168 4.27 23.42 -12.58
C LEU A 168 4.47 23.51 -14.09
N LEU A 169 5.69 23.84 -14.54
CA LEU A 169 6.01 23.92 -15.97
C LEU A 169 5.92 22.55 -16.66
N SER A 170 6.27 21.46 -15.96
CA SER A 170 6.19 20.10 -16.52
C SER A 170 4.78 19.52 -16.59
N GLY A 171 3.82 20.08 -15.84
CA GLY A 171 2.42 19.65 -15.87
C GLY A 171 1.72 20.00 -17.18
N ASP A 172 2.09 21.14 -17.79
CA ASP A 172 1.49 21.63 -19.02
C ASP A 172 1.88 20.79 -20.25
N GLU A 173 3.07 20.19 -20.27
CA GLU A 173 3.55 19.39 -21.41
C GLU A 173 2.91 17.97 -21.51
N THR A 174 2.09 17.55 -20.55
CA THR A 174 1.47 16.20 -20.56
C THR A 174 0.00 16.17 -20.97
N LEU A 175 -0.53 17.29 -21.46
CA LEU A 175 -1.92 17.42 -21.94
C LEU A 175 -2.10 17.42 -23.47
N GLU A 176 -1.03 17.18 -24.24
CA GLU A 176 -1.11 16.96 -25.70
C GLU A 176 -1.06 15.47 -26.10
#